data_AF-A0A0V8RUU0-F1
#
_entry.id   AF-A0A0V8RUU0-F1
#
_cell.length_a   1.000
_cell.length_b   1.000
_cell.length_c   1.000
_cell.angle_alpha   90.00
_cell.angle_beta   90.00
_cell.angle_gamma   90.00
#
_symmetry.space_group_name_H-M   'P 1'
#
loop_
_entity.id
_entity.type
_entity.pdbx_description
1 polymer ?
#
loop_
_entity_poly.entity_id
_entity_poly.type
_entity_poly.pdbx_seq_one_letter_code
_entity_poly.pdbx_strand_id
1 'polypeptide(L)' 'MTSGSCVIDYSYLEYFARLFGKLYEDVFEAYSRTPQHISSRPHMERALHLVQSGLSAAQQLLAMCREAQGREKAPS' A
#
# COMPACT_ATOMS: atom_id res chain seq x y z
N MET A 1 -14.52 -10.87 27.32
CA MET A 1 -14.19 -11.94 26.36
C MET A 1 -14.72 -11.47 25.01
N THR A 2 -13.96 -11.19 23.96
CA THR A 2 -12.58 -11.42 23.57
C THR A 2 -12.07 -10.12 22.95
N SER A 3 -10.86 -9.67 23.32
CA SER A 3 -10.16 -8.64 22.55
C SER A 3 -10.02 -9.21 21.14
N GLY A 4 -10.74 -8.61 20.18
CA GLY A 4 -10.65 -8.96 18.78
C GLY A 4 -9.26 -8.61 18.30
N SER A 5 -8.30 -9.50 18.55
CA SER A 5 -6.96 -9.39 18.01
C SER A 5 -7.11 -9.50 16.51
N CYS A 6 -7.19 -8.34 15.85
CA CYS A 6 -7.07 -8.22 14.42
C CYS A 6 -5.61 -8.53 14.11
N VAL A 7 -5.26 -9.82 14.16
CA VAL A 7 -3.98 -10.32 13.65
C VAL A 7 -4.12 -10.24 12.14
N ILE A 8 -3.89 -9.05 11.59
CA ILE A 8 -3.67 -8.93 10.15
C ILE A 8 -2.39 -9.72 9.89
N ASP A 9 -2.53 -10.84 9.19
CA ASP A 9 -1.40 -11.69 8.84
C ASP A 9 -0.37 -10.85 8.08
N TYR A 10 0.85 -10.84 8.59
CA TYR A 10 1.97 -10.11 8.04
C TYR A 10 2.20 -10.44 6.54
N SER A 11 1.96 -11.70 6.15
CA SER A 11 2.02 -12.18 4.76
C SER A 11 0.98 -11.49 3.88
N TYR A 12 -0.19 -11.20 4.45
CA TYR A 12 -1.29 -10.52 3.76
C TYR A 12 -0.98 -9.04 3.54
N LEU A 13 -0.33 -8.39 4.52
CA LEU A 13 0.16 -7.02 4.37
C LEU A 13 1.26 -6.90 3.33
N GLU A 14 2.20 -7.84 3.28
CA GLU A 14 3.24 -7.87 2.23
C GLU A 14 2.63 -8.07 0.84
N TYR A 15 1.62 -8.93 0.72
CA TYR A 15 0.85 -9.10 -0.51
C TYR A 15 0.21 -7.79 -0.96
N PHE A 16 -0.47 -7.06 -0.06
CA PHE A 16 -1.08 -5.78 -0.40
C PHE A 16 -0.05 -4.73 -0.81
N ALA A 17 1.09 -4.64 -0.11
CA ALA A 17 2.14 -3.70 -0.49
C ALA A 17 2.68 -3.98 -1.90
N ARG A 18 2.86 -5.26 -2.27
CA ARG A 18 3.25 -5.66 -3.64
C ARG A 18 2.17 -5.33 -4.66
N LEU A 19 0.89 -5.59 -4.33
CA LEU A 19 -0.24 -5.30 -5.21
C LEU A 19 -0.37 -3.80 -5.48
N PHE A 20 -0.27 -2.95 -4.46
CA PHE A 20 -0.29 -1.49 -4.61
C PHE A 20 0.93 -0.99 -5.39
N GLY A 21 2.11 -1.59 -5.19
CA GLY A 21 3.30 -1.29 -5.98
C GLY A 21 3.08 -1.55 -7.47
N LYS A 22 2.57 -2.75 -7.81
CA LYS A 22 2.31 -3.09 -9.22
C LYS A 22 1.22 -2.21 -9.83
N LEU A 23 0.15 -1.94 -9.09
CA LEU A 23 -0.93 -1.06 -9.53
C LEU A 23 -0.40 0.37 -9.79
N TYR A 24 0.55 0.85 -8.98
CA TYR A 24 1.16 2.16 -9.19
C TYR A 24 1.92 2.20 -10.52
N GLU A 25 2.76 1.20 -10.78
CA GLU A 25 3.51 1.06 -12.04
C GLU A 25 2.56 1.07 -13.25
N ASP A 26 1.51 0.27 -13.21
CA ASP A 26 0.56 0.12 -14.32
C ASP A 26 -0.20 1.42 -14.60
N VAL A 27 -0.66 2.12 -13.55
CA VAL A 27 -1.35 3.41 -13.71
C VAL A 27 -0.37 4.50 -14.16
N PHE A 28 0.89 4.46 -13.70
CA PHE A 28 1.91 5.43 -14.09
C PHE A 28 2.29 5.27 -15.57
N GLU A 29 2.45 4.03 -16.03
CA GLU A 29 2.68 3.71 -17.43
C GLU A 29 1.52 4.22 -18.29
N ALA A 30 0.27 3.97 -17.89
CA ALA A 30 -0.91 4.48 -18.58
C ALA A 30 -0.95 6.02 -18.63
N TYR A 31 -0.67 6.70 -17.51
CA TYR A 31 -0.64 8.16 -17.42
C TYR A 31 0.47 8.77 -18.30
N SER A 32 1.66 8.17 -18.31
CA SER A 32 2.82 8.66 -19.08
C SER A 32 2.59 8.56 -20.60
N ARG A 33 1.85 7.54 -21.05
CA ARG A 33 1.49 7.35 -22.46
C ARG A 33 0.28 8.17 -22.91
N THR A 34 -0.55 8.62 -21.99
CA THR A 34 -1.78 9.35 -22.31
C THR A 34 -1.47 10.81 -22.66
N PRO A 35 -1.81 11.30 -23.86
CA PRO A 35 -1.58 12.71 -24.22
C PRO A 35 -2.25 13.70 -23.27
N GLN A 36 -1.65 14.89 -23.09
CA GLN A 36 -2.11 15.89 -22.12
C GLN A 36 -3.56 16.36 -22.30
N HIS A 37 -4.07 16.37 -23.53
CA HIS A 37 -5.38 16.88 -23.89
C HIS A 37 -6.53 15.87 -23.71
N ILE A 38 -6.22 14.62 -23.32
CA ILE A 38 -7.24 13.58 -23.15
C ILE A 38 -8.00 13.78 -21.83
N SER A 39 -9.33 13.75 -21.90
CA SER A 39 -10.23 13.98 -20.77
C SER A 39 -10.09 12.96 -19.62
N SER A 40 -9.58 11.76 -19.88
CA SER A 40 -9.32 10.74 -18.85
C SER A 40 -8.03 10.98 -18.06
N ARG A 41 -7.11 11.85 -18.52
CA ARG A 41 -5.82 12.08 -17.87
C ARG A 41 -5.94 12.55 -16.41
N PRO A 42 -6.84 13.48 -16.03
CA PRO A 42 -7.07 13.83 -14.62
C PRO A 42 -7.60 12.67 -13.78
N HIS A 43 -8.31 11.70 -14.37
CA HIS A 43 -8.77 10.51 -13.65
C HIS A 43 -7.60 9.56 -13.36
N MET A 44 -6.68 9.40 -14.31
CA MET A 44 -5.46 8.61 -14.11
C MET A 44 -4.53 9.27 -13.07
N GLU A 45 -4.41 10.59 -13.07
CA GLU A 45 -3.65 11.33 -12.05
C GLU A 45 -4.23 11.14 -10.65
N ARG A 46 -5.57 11.24 -10.51
CA ARG A 46 -6.24 10.90 -9.24
C ARG A 46 -6.01 9.46 -8.82
N ALA A 47 -6.07 8.52 -9.76
CA ALA A 47 -5.78 7.11 -9.48
C ALA A 47 -4.34 6.92 -8.99
N LEU A 48 -3.35 7.59 -9.60
CA LEU A 48 -1.96 7.57 -9.13
C LEU A 48 -1.84 8.02 -7.67
N HIS A 49 -2.46 9.15 -7.33
CA HIS A 49 -2.43 9.66 -5.96
C HIS A 49 -3.06 8.68 -4.97
N LEU A 50 -4.22 8.11 -5.30
CA LEU A 50 -4.90 7.13 -4.44
C LEU A 50 -4.05 5.88 -4.22
N VAL A 51 -3.45 5.35 -5.29
CA VAL A 51 -2.60 4.16 -5.20
C VAL A 51 -1.32 4.45 -4.41
N GLN A 52 -0.72 5.63 -4.60
CA GLN A 52 0.45 6.06 -3.84
C GLN A 52 0.13 6.21 -2.34
N SER A 53 -1.01 6.80 -1.99
CA SER A 53 -1.49 6.86 -0.60
C SER A 53 -1.73 5.47 -0.02
N GLY A 54 -2.35 4.56 -0.79
CA GLY A 54 -2.56 3.17 -0.38
C GLY A 54 -1.26 2.41 -0.13
N LEU A 55 -0.27 2.58 -1.01
CA LEU A 55 1.06 2.00 -0.84
C LEU A 55 1.76 2.52 0.42
N SER A 56 1.72 3.85 0.64
CA SER A 56 2.30 4.46 1.84
C SER A 56 1.65 3.94 3.12
N ALA A 57 0.32 3.79 3.15
CA ALA A 57 -0.40 3.25 4.30
C ALA A 57 -0.03 1.78 4.55
N ALA A 58 0.06 0.95 3.50
CA ALA A 58 0.46 -0.45 3.61
C ALA A 58 1.89 -0.59 4.15
N GLN A 59 2.82 0.24 3.68
CA GLN A 59 4.21 0.26 4.17
C GLN A 59 4.31 0.71 5.63
N GLN A 60 3.52 1.71 6.05
CA GLN A 60 3.46 2.14 7.45
C GLN A 60 2.94 1.02 8.36
N LEU A 61 1.85 0.34 7.96
CA LEU A 61 1.32 -0.80 8.71
C LEU A 61 2.35 -1.93 8.83
N LEU A 62 3.07 -2.26 7.75
CA LEU A 62 4.14 -3.24 7.78
C LEU A 62 5.25 -2.86 8.75
N ALA A 63 5.67 -1.60 8.75
CA ALA A 63 6.69 -1.10 9.68
C ALA A 63 6.22 -1.25 11.15
N MET A 64 4.98 -0.85 11.45
CA MET A 64 4.39 -1.01 12.78
C MET A 64 4.31 -2.48 13.22
N CYS A 65 3.90 -3.38 12.32
CA CYS A 65 3.87 -4.81 12.61
C CYS A 65 5.27 -5.39 12.89
N ARG A 66 6.30 -4.98 12.13
CA ARG A 66 7.69 -5.39 12.36
C ARG A 66 8.20 -4.91 13.71
N GLU A 67 7.92 -3.66 14.07
CA GLU A 67 8.31 -3.10 15.36
C GLU A 67 7.64 -3.84 16.52
N ALA A 68 6.35 -4.14 16.41
CA ALA A 68 5.62 -4.92 17.41
C ALA A 68 6.22 -6.32 17.62
N GLN A 69 6.52 -7.03 16.53
CA GLN A 69 7.17 -8.35 16.58
C GLN A 69 8.59 -8.28 17.18
N GLY A 70 9.35 -7.21 16.89
CA GLY A 70 10.68 -6.99 17.44
C GLY A 70 10.67 -6.78 18.95
N ARG A 71 9.66 -6.07 19.47
CA ARG A 71 9.48 -5.82 20.91
C ARG A 71 9.06 -7.07 21.69
N GLU A 72 8.24 -7.93 21.10
CA GLU A 72 7.86 -9.22 21.71
C GLU A 72 9.04 -10.21 21.82
N LYS A 73 10.05 -10.08 20.94
CA LYS A 73 11.22 -10.97 20.92
C LYS A 73 12.40 -10.49 21.76
N ALA A 74 12.34 -9.29 22.34
CA ALA A 74 13.36 -8.81 23.27
C ALA A 74 13.13 -9.47 24.65
N PRO A 75 14.04 -10.33 25.14
CA PRO A 75 13.88 -10.95 26.45
C PRO A 75 14.04 -9.89 27.54
N SER A 76 13.08 -9.89 28.47
CA SER A 76 13.13 -9.17 29.75
C SER A 76 14.30 -9.62 30.62
#